data_AF-A0A4P5X9Z4-F1
#
_entry.id   AF-A0A4P5X9Z4-F1
#
_cell.length_a   1.000
_cell.length_b   1.000
_cell.length_c   1.000
_cell.angle_alpha   90.00
_cell.angle_beta   90.00
_cell.angle_gamma   90.00
#
_symmetry.space_group_name_H-M   'P 1'
#
loop_
_entity.id
_entity.type
_entity.pdbx_description
1 polymer ?
#
loop_
_entity_poly.entity_id
_entity_poly.type
_entity_poly.pdbx_seq_one_letter_code
_entity_poly.pdbx_strand_id
1 'polypeptide(L)'
;MQFRRLFALAAITSVLVAAPARAQETIANEVSLGSTLFTIEDLENLTDAAKLTKEQQAAALELMRSAMARARTITLRAHRSMEDWPDEDGDQAKMMETWKKLGEERRTEVIDLEKSVMNDLKTLLEPDQANDGWPKFERSRRRLLLRGTQQVQQSMYYMLQQQGDNESAMYYYPGQEQGIPDLIGVLRASKLTKADMTSLDTVLEQYANSMDLLIKDYRAAAKPVLGTEWGYWGMEEKKLSKSDADTIKDRMEKMRQAHVRYARQVGETLQGEAAERFMRQRLRAEYTWQWQPSKRLPQVKAILKLRSLSDKQREQVTAAVKEADRKLMQFAIEDLKKQDEDMIAGKKDETPYWERQQTPEMMERQKKEAKVRKDLIKEVVALLDDRQRNAYETGIENEQDLANAFEKRRHGGNPWEGPDQELTGWDPSDWAGEDEEDQKE
;
A
#
# COMPACT_ATOMS: atom_id res chain seq x y z
N MET A 1 58.08 -32.01 -47.33
CA MET A 1 57.27 -32.39 -46.15
C MET A 1 57.81 -31.61 -44.96
N GLN A 2 56.94 -31.05 -44.13
CA GLN A 2 57.19 -30.12 -43.02
C GLN A 2 56.97 -28.62 -43.34
N PHE A 3 56.25 -27.97 -42.41
CA PHE A 3 56.08 -26.52 -42.17
C PHE A 3 55.31 -25.65 -43.19
N ARG A 4 53.98 -25.79 -43.20
CA ARG A 4 53.02 -24.68 -43.46
C ARG A 4 51.88 -24.78 -42.43
N ARG A 5 52.03 -24.20 -41.23
CA ARG A 5 51.35 -22.95 -40.78
C ARG A 5 49.86 -22.98 -41.19
N LEU A 6 48.87 -23.39 -40.39
CA LEU A 6 48.61 -23.22 -38.95
C LEU A 6 48.64 -21.76 -38.49
N PHE A 7 47.92 -20.89 -39.22
CA PHE A 7 47.52 -19.55 -38.78
C PHE A 7 46.23 -19.16 -39.54
N ALA A 8 45.09 -19.72 -39.14
CA ALA A 8 43.77 -19.32 -39.64
C ALA A 8 42.70 -19.44 -38.53
N LEU A 9 43.10 -19.23 -37.26
CA LEU A 9 42.22 -19.42 -36.11
C LEU A 9 42.66 -18.51 -34.95
N ALA A 10 42.61 -17.18 -35.15
CA ALA A 10 42.70 -16.19 -34.08
C ALA A 10 42.36 -14.78 -34.61
N ALA A 11 41.17 -14.60 -35.17
CA ALA A 11 40.60 -13.27 -35.40
C ALA A 11 39.07 -13.35 -35.46
N ILE A 12 38.46 -14.12 -34.56
CA ILE A 12 37.16 -13.73 -34.04
C ILE A 12 37.51 -12.65 -33.02
N THR A 13 37.62 -11.43 -33.52
CA THR A 13 37.59 -10.23 -32.71
C THR A 13 36.30 -10.34 -31.90
N SER A 14 36.46 -10.72 -30.64
CA SER A 14 35.46 -10.51 -29.61
C SER A 14 35.20 -9.01 -29.58
N VAL A 15 34.32 -8.53 -30.45
CA VAL A 15 33.57 -7.32 -30.20
C VAL A 15 32.73 -7.68 -29.00
N LEU A 16 33.35 -7.56 -27.82
CA LEU A 16 32.68 -7.18 -26.60
C LEU A 16 31.91 -5.92 -26.99
N VAL A 17 30.68 -6.13 -27.45
CA VAL A 17 29.65 -5.12 -27.41
C VAL A 17 29.59 -4.82 -25.91
N ALA A 18 30.32 -3.78 -25.51
CA ALA A 18 30.09 -3.12 -24.25
C ALA A 18 28.66 -2.58 -24.37
N ALA A 19 27.69 -3.46 -24.13
CA ALA A 19 26.35 -3.04 -23.84
C ALA A 19 26.53 -2.03 -22.72
N PRO A 20 26.13 -0.76 -22.91
CA PRO A 20 26.34 0.26 -21.90
C PRO A 20 25.83 -0.32 -20.59
N ALA A 21 26.71 -0.39 -19.59
CA ALA A 21 26.35 -0.87 -18.27
C ALA A 21 25.09 -0.11 -17.88
N ARG A 22 23.94 -0.81 -17.87
CA ARG A 22 22.68 -0.18 -17.51
C ARG A 22 22.88 0.35 -16.11
N ALA A 23 22.90 1.68 -15.98
CA ALA A 23 23.07 2.32 -14.69
C ALA A 23 22.02 1.73 -13.75
N GLN A 24 22.48 1.23 -12.60
CA GLN A 24 21.60 0.65 -11.60
C GLN A 24 20.58 1.71 -11.18
N GLU A 25 19.31 1.44 -11.39
CA GLU A 25 18.24 2.38 -11.06
C GLU A 25 17.95 2.31 -9.57
N THR A 26 18.05 3.46 -8.88
CA THR A 26 17.67 3.63 -7.47
C THR A 26 16.22 4.06 -7.33
N ILE A 27 15.52 3.57 -6.31
CA ILE A 27 14.15 4.00 -5.99
C ILE A 27 14.10 5.17 -5.00
N ALA A 28 15.14 5.34 -4.16
CA ALA A 28 15.26 6.46 -3.23
C ALA A 28 15.40 7.82 -3.93
N ASN A 29 15.70 7.82 -5.23
CA ASN A 29 15.70 9.04 -6.02
C ASN A 29 14.30 9.64 -6.20
N GLU A 30 13.24 8.89 -5.90
CA GLU A 30 11.88 9.18 -6.37
C GLU A 30 10.80 8.95 -5.34
N VAL A 31 11.07 8.21 -4.28
CA VAL A 31 10.14 8.07 -3.18
C VAL A 31 10.88 8.44 -1.91
N SER A 32 10.26 9.29 -1.11
CA SER A 32 10.70 9.49 0.27
C SER A 32 10.42 8.20 1.03
N LEU A 33 11.42 7.34 1.07
CA LEU A 33 11.37 6.09 1.83
C LEU A 33 11.65 6.34 3.31
N GLY A 34 11.97 7.59 3.71
CA GLY A 34 12.32 7.94 5.08
C GLY A 34 13.39 6.98 5.64
N SER A 35 13.03 6.27 6.71
CA SER A 35 13.90 5.26 7.34
C SER A 35 13.74 3.84 6.78
N THR A 36 12.79 3.61 5.87
CA THR A 36 12.44 2.29 5.30
C THR A 36 13.01 2.10 3.89
N LEU A 37 14.33 2.30 3.73
CA LEU A 37 15.02 2.17 2.45
C LEU A 37 14.94 0.75 1.85
N PHE A 38 14.87 -0.26 2.72
CA PHE A 38 14.66 -1.66 2.39
C PHE A 38 13.62 -2.23 3.37
N THR A 39 12.88 -3.23 2.93
CA THR A 39 11.83 -3.91 3.69
C THR A 39 12.06 -5.42 3.69
N ILE A 40 11.33 -6.16 4.53
CA ILE A 40 11.34 -7.64 4.49
C ILE A 40 10.90 -8.13 3.10
N GLU A 41 9.96 -7.43 2.46
CA GLU A 41 9.50 -7.74 1.12
C GLU A 41 10.62 -7.66 0.07
N ASP A 42 11.60 -6.76 0.22
CA ASP A 42 12.76 -6.71 -0.66
C ASP A 42 13.61 -7.98 -0.55
N LEU A 43 13.82 -8.48 0.66
CA LEU A 43 14.55 -9.72 0.88
C LEU A 43 13.80 -10.92 0.31
N GLU A 44 12.49 -10.99 0.51
CA GLU A 44 11.64 -12.04 -0.05
C GLU A 44 11.69 -12.02 -1.59
N ASN A 45 11.51 -10.83 -2.19
CA ASN A 45 11.62 -10.64 -3.63
C ASN A 45 12.98 -11.06 -4.19
N LEU A 46 14.07 -10.70 -3.51
CA LEU A 46 15.42 -11.10 -3.93
C LEU A 46 15.62 -12.62 -3.78
N THR A 47 15.12 -13.20 -2.68
CA THR A 47 15.18 -14.63 -2.39
C THR A 47 14.46 -15.43 -3.48
N ASP A 48 13.23 -15.04 -3.82
CA ASP A 48 12.42 -15.71 -4.84
C ASP A 48 13.04 -15.53 -6.25
N ALA A 49 13.46 -14.31 -6.58
CA ALA A 49 13.97 -13.98 -7.90
C ALA A 49 15.32 -14.65 -8.20
N ALA A 50 16.26 -14.56 -7.25
CA ALA A 50 17.62 -15.05 -7.41
C ALA A 50 17.85 -16.45 -6.81
N LYS A 51 16.82 -17.05 -6.18
CA LYS A 51 16.89 -18.35 -5.50
C LYS A 51 18.06 -18.39 -4.51
N LEU A 52 18.07 -17.44 -3.58
CA LEU A 52 19.15 -17.31 -2.61
C LEU A 52 19.30 -18.59 -1.76
N THR A 53 20.54 -18.95 -1.46
CA THR A 53 20.86 -19.90 -0.38
C THR A 53 20.55 -19.30 0.98
N LYS A 54 20.50 -20.12 2.04
CA LYS A 54 20.27 -19.62 3.40
C LYS A 54 21.36 -18.65 3.85
N GLU A 55 22.60 -18.93 3.46
CA GLU A 55 23.78 -18.12 3.74
C GLU A 55 23.69 -16.77 3.02
N GLN A 56 23.34 -16.77 1.72
CA GLN A 56 23.12 -15.53 0.96
C GLN A 56 21.94 -14.73 1.51
N GLN A 57 20.85 -15.37 1.91
CA GLN A 57 19.69 -14.72 2.50
C GLN A 57 20.03 -14.04 3.82
N ALA A 58 20.80 -14.71 4.69
CA ALA A 58 21.28 -14.13 5.95
C ALA A 58 22.22 -12.93 5.71
N ALA A 59 23.14 -13.04 4.75
CA ALA A 59 24.02 -11.94 4.38
C ALA A 59 23.25 -10.74 3.79
N ALA A 60 22.29 -10.99 2.91
CA ALA A 60 21.43 -9.97 2.33
C ALA A 60 20.59 -9.26 3.40
N LEU A 61 20.01 -10.01 4.35
CA LEU A 61 19.27 -9.45 5.48
C LEU A 61 20.15 -8.51 6.33
N GLU A 62 21.39 -8.91 6.61
CA GLU A 62 22.31 -8.09 7.39
C GLU A 62 22.72 -6.80 6.66
N LEU A 63 22.98 -6.88 5.35
CA LEU A 63 23.23 -5.69 4.52
C LEU A 63 22.04 -4.72 4.56
N MET A 64 20.82 -5.23 4.36
CA MET A 64 19.59 -4.42 4.40
C MET A 64 19.34 -3.81 5.79
N ARG A 65 19.58 -4.56 6.88
CA ARG A 65 19.48 -4.05 8.26
C ARG A 65 20.48 -2.94 8.55
N SER A 66 21.74 -3.13 8.15
CA SER A 66 22.78 -2.11 8.27
C SER A 66 22.42 -0.85 7.47
N ALA A 67 21.89 -1.02 6.26
CA ALA A 67 21.41 0.07 5.42
C ALA A 67 20.26 0.85 6.09
N MET A 68 19.26 0.17 6.64
CA MET A 68 18.15 0.83 7.36
C MET A 68 18.65 1.65 8.56
N ALA A 69 19.60 1.12 9.34
CA ALA A 69 20.19 1.86 10.46
C ALA A 69 20.90 3.14 10.00
N ARG A 70 21.64 3.06 8.88
CA ARG A 70 22.29 4.22 8.26
C ARG A 70 21.27 5.22 7.71
N ALA A 71 20.27 4.77 6.97
CA ALA A 71 19.19 5.61 6.45
C ALA A 71 18.48 6.37 7.59
N ARG A 72 18.12 5.67 8.68
CA ARG A 72 17.55 6.29 9.89
C ARG A 72 18.48 7.35 10.49
N THR A 73 19.79 7.10 10.52
CA THR A 73 20.77 8.08 11.03
C THR A 73 20.82 9.33 10.16
N ILE A 74 20.78 9.18 8.83
CA ILE A 74 20.70 10.30 7.89
C ILE A 74 19.40 11.11 8.14
N THR A 75 18.25 10.43 8.25
CA THR A 75 16.96 11.09 8.52
C THR A 75 16.95 11.83 9.86
N LEU A 76 17.47 11.22 10.93
CA LEU A 76 17.55 11.85 12.25
C LEU A 76 18.49 13.05 12.28
N ARG A 77 19.61 12.99 11.55
CA ARG A 77 20.52 14.13 11.39
C ARG A 77 19.79 15.31 10.74
N ALA A 78 19.03 15.04 9.68
CA ALA A 78 18.23 16.07 9.01
C ALA A 78 17.16 16.66 9.95
N HIS A 79 16.44 15.84 10.72
CA HIS A 79 15.45 16.36 11.69
C HIS A 79 16.08 17.20 12.80
N ARG A 80 17.18 16.74 13.41
CA ARG A 80 17.87 17.50 14.46
C ARG A 80 18.42 18.82 13.94
N SER A 81 18.90 18.85 12.70
CA SER A 81 19.34 20.09 12.08
C SER A 81 18.22 21.11 11.89
N MET A 82 16.93 20.71 12.00
CA MET A 82 15.78 21.62 12.02
C MET A 82 15.46 22.16 13.41
N GLU A 83 15.86 21.47 14.49
CA GLU A 83 15.63 21.93 15.87
C GLU A 83 16.54 23.12 16.23
N ASP A 84 17.70 23.24 15.58
CA ASP A 84 18.66 24.33 15.76
C ASP A 84 18.26 25.63 15.03
N TRP A 85 17.01 25.73 14.55
CA TRP A 85 16.56 26.84 13.73
C TRP A 85 16.06 28.02 14.57
N PRO A 86 16.42 29.26 14.20
CA PRO A 86 15.94 30.44 14.91
C PRO A 86 14.42 30.57 14.77
N ASP A 87 13.73 30.80 15.88
CA ASP A 87 12.29 31.10 15.91
C ASP A 87 11.99 32.36 15.07
N GLU A 88 10.89 32.30 14.29
CA GLU A 88 10.10 33.27 13.48
C GLU A 88 10.68 34.62 12.98
N ASP A 89 11.72 35.20 13.59
CA ASP A 89 12.33 36.49 13.21
C ASP A 89 13.48 36.35 12.18
N GLY A 90 13.76 35.13 11.70
CA GLY A 90 14.81 34.82 10.73
C GLY A 90 14.43 35.16 9.29
N ASP A 91 15.44 35.51 8.46
CA ASP A 91 15.31 35.65 7.01
C ASP A 91 14.75 34.35 6.39
N GLN A 92 13.43 34.36 6.10
CA GLN A 92 12.71 33.22 5.57
C GLN A 92 13.34 32.69 4.28
N ALA A 93 13.87 33.56 3.41
CA ALA A 93 14.51 33.14 2.17
C ALA A 93 15.77 32.31 2.44
N LYS A 94 16.59 32.77 3.40
CA LYS A 94 17.80 32.04 3.83
C LYS A 94 17.47 30.71 4.50
N MET A 95 16.39 30.63 5.28
CA MET A 95 15.92 29.36 5.86
C MET A 95 15.52 28.38 4.76
N MET A 96 14.77 28.85 3.76
CA MET A 96 14.32 28.03 2.63
C MET A 96 15.50 27.52 1.79
N GLU A 97 16.50 28.35 1.52
CA GLU A 97 17.73 27.94 0.83
C GLU A 97 18.51 26.88 1.63
N THR A 98 18.66 27.08 2.94
CA THR A 98 19.31 26.12 3.83
C THR A 98 18.58 24.78 3.83
N TRP A 99 17.24 24.82 3.86
CA TRP A 99 16.41 23.63 3.82
C TRP A 99 16.54 22.86 2.51
N LYS A 100 16.52 23.59 1.38
CA LYS A 100 16.69 23.01 0.05
C LYS A 100 18.03 22.27 -0.02
N LYS A 101 19.10 22.91 0.43
CA LYS A 101 20.44 22.32 0.48
C LYS A 101 20.49 21.06 1.35
N LEU A 102 19.97 21.11 2.57
CA LEU A 102 19.93 19.95 3.47
C LEU A 102 19.07 18.80 2.90
N GLY A 103 17.97 19.13 2.22
CA GLY A 103 17.15 18.16 1.49
C GLY A 103 17.90 17.49 0.35
N GLU A 104 18.63 18.26 -0.47
CA GLU A 104 19.46 17.73 -1.56
C GLU A 104 20.62 16.87 -1.06
N GLU A 105 21.31 17.31 0.00
CA GLU A 105 22.38 16.55 0.66
C GLU A 105 21.85 15.22 1.22
N ARG A 106 20.76 15.26 2.00
CA ARG A 106 20.10 14.05 2.52
C ARG A 106 19.74 13.09 1.40
N ARG A 107 19.05 13.58 0.36
CA ARG A 107 18.61 12.77 -0.77
C ARG A 107 19.81 12.10 -1.44
N THR A 108 20.89 12.84 -1.66
CA THR A 108 22.13 12.31 -2.25
C THR A 108 22.74 11.23 -1.37
N GLU A 109 22.84 11.45 -0.05
CA GLU A 109 23.34 10.45 0.90
C GLU A 109 22.50 9.16 0.87
N VAL A 110 21.17 9.25 0.82
CA VAL A 110 20.28 8.08 0.77
C VAL A 110 20.39 7.35 -0.58
N ILE A 111 20.47 8.08 -1.69
CA ILE A 111 20.67 7.49 -3.03
C ILE A 111 21.99 6.71 -3.09
N ASP A 112 23.08 7.30 -2.59
CA ASP A 112 24.39 6.66 -2.63
C ASP A 112 24.47 5.46 -1.69
N LEU A 113 23.81 5.54 -0.52
CA LEU A 113 23.61 4.38 0.35
C LEU A 113 22.85 3.27 -0.36
N GLU A 114 21.75 3.58 -1.05
CA GLU A 114 20.99 2.60 -1.81
C GLU A 114 21.83 1.93 -2.90
N LYS A 115 22.57 2.72 -3.71
CA LYS A 115 23.46 2.18 -4.75
C LYS A 115 24.52 1.26 -4.16
N SER A 116 25.16 1.66 -3.06
CA SER A 116 26.18 0.83 -2.40
C SER A 116 25.58 -0.52 -2.01
N VAL A 117 24.45 -0.51 -1.31
CA VAL A 117 23.80 -1.73 -0.81
C VAL A 117 23.30 -2.59 -1.97
N MET A 118 22.75 -1.98 -3.02
CA MET A 118 22.29 -2.72 -4.20
C MET A 118 23.45 -3.35 -4.97
N ASN A 119 24.62 -2.71 -5.02
CA ASN A 119 25.84 -3.33 -5.55
C ASN A 119 26.30 -4.49 -4.67
N ASP A 120 26.36 -4.29 -3.35
CA ASP A 120 26.76 -5.33 -2.39
C ASP A 120 25.83 -6.56 -2.50
N LEU A 121 24.51 -6.35 -2.53
CA LEU A 121 23.52 -7.41 -2.73
C LEU A 121 23.75 -8.18 -4.04
N LYS A 122 24.08 -7.47 -5.12
CA LYS A 122 24.37 -8.12 -6.41
C LYS A 122 25.66 -8.94 -6.36
N THR A 123 26.68 -8.50 -5.60
CA THR A 123 27.94 -9.24 -5.45
C THR A 123 27.80 -10.52 -4.63
N LEU A 124 26.73 -10.67 -3.83
CA LEU A 124 26.41 -11.93 -3.15
C LEU A 124 25.92 -13.03 -4.10
N LEU A 125 25.53 -12.67 -5.32
CA LEU A 125 24.92 -13.59 -6.27
C LEU A 125 25.96 -14.31 -7.12
N GLU A 126 25.75 -15.60 -7.34
CA GLU A 126 26.47 -16.34 -8.37
C GLU A 126 26.13 -15.78 -9.76
N PRO A 127 27.00 -15.94 -10.77
CA PRO A 127 26.78 -15.37 -12.10
C PRO A 127 25.41 -15.69 -12.70
N ASP A 128 24.92 -16.93 -12.56
CA ASP A 128 23.62 -17.34 -13.09
C ASP A 128 22.45 -16.69 -12.33
N GLN A 129 22.57 -16.58 -10.99
CA GLN A 129 21.60 -15.87 -10.16
C GLN A 129 21.56 -14.37 -10.50
N ALA A 130 22.73 -13.76 -10.76
CA ALA A 130 22.85 -12.36 -11.12
C ALA A 130 22.28 -12.07 -12.51
N ASN A 131 22.46 -12.97 -13.48
CA ASN A 131 21.98 -12.77 -14.85
C ASN A 131 20.46 -12.91 -14.95
N ASP A 132 19.87 -13.90 -14.27
CA ASP A 132 18.44 -14.21 -14.40
C ASP A 132 17.59 -13.59 -13.29
N GLY A 133 18.09 -13.61 -12.06
CA GLY A 133 17.36 -13.19 -10.86
C GLY A 133 17.42 -11.69 -10.61
N TRP A 134 18.58 -11.07 -10.82
CA TRP A 134 18.74 -9.63 -10.56
C TRP A 134 17.76 -8.75 -11.35
N PRO A 135 17.53 -8.97 -12.67
CA PRO A 135 16.56 -8.17 -13.41
C PRO A 135 15.13 -8.33 -12.86
N LYS A 136 14.76 -9.51 -12.36
CA LYS A 136 13.44 -9.77 -11.76
C LYS A 136 13.31 -9.03 -10.42
N PHE A 137 14.36 -9.06 -9.60
CA PHE A 137 14.41 -8.32 -8.35
C PHE A 137 14.28 -6.81 -8.57
N GLU A 138 15.03 -6.24 -9.52
CA GLU A 138 14.92 -4.80 -9.85
C GLU A 138 13.51 -4.41 -10.32
N ARG A 139 12.86 -5.24 -11.14
CA ARG A 139 11.44 -5.02 -11.52
C ARG A 139 10.53 -5.03 -10.30
N SER A 140 10.74 -5.96 -9.38
CA SER A 140 9.96 -6.03 -8.14
C SER A 140 10.17 -4.79 -7.26
N ARG A 141 11.40 -4.31 -7.11
CA ARG A 141 11.71 -3.06 -6.39
C ARG A 141 11.04 -1.85 -7.03
N ARG A 142 11.08 -1.73 -8.36
CA ARG A 142 10.40 -0.62 -9.05
C ARG A 142 8.90 -0.63 -8.84
N ARG A 143 8.27 -1.80 -8.70
CA ARG A 143 6.85 -1.91 -8.35
C ARG A 143 6.52 -1.28 -6.99
N LEU A 144 7.46 -1.26 -6.04
CA LEU A 144 7.25 -0.56 -4.76
C LEU A 144 7.04 0.94 -4.92
N LEU A 145 7.48 1.54 -6.04
CA LEU A 145 7.21 2.95 -6.36
C LEU A 145 5.71 3.24 -6.53
N LEU A 146 4.87 2.22 -6.76
CA LEU A 146 3.41 2.39 -6.76
C LEU A 146 2.90 2.95 -5.43
N ARG A 147 3.58 2.65 -4.30
CA ARG A 147 3.25 3.24 -2.99
C ARG A 147 3.47 4.75 -2.96
N GLY A 148 4.43 5.25 -3.75
CA GLY A 148 4.74 6.67 -3.86
C GLY A 148 3.77 7.44 -4.75
N THR A 149 2.98 6.78 -5.61
CA THR A 149 2.14 7.51 -6.59
C THR A 149 1.09 8.38 -5.92
N GLN A 150 0.58 7.97 -4.76
CA GLN A 150 -0.36 8.76 -3.96
C GLN A 150 0.29 10.05 -3.44
N GLN A 151 1.56 9.99 -3.00
CA GLN A 151 2.30 11.17 -2.55
C GLN A 151 2.53 12.14 -3.71
N VAL A 152 2.78 11.62 -4.92
CA VAL A 152 2.91 12.45 -6.13
C VAL A 152 1.59 13.14 -6.47
N GLN A 153 0.47 12.42 -6.45
CA GLN A 153 -0.87 13.00 -6.67
C GLN A 153 -1.17 14.11 -5.66
N GLN A 154 -0.90 13.86 -4.37
CA GLN A 154 -1.06 14.88 -3.33
C GLN A 154 -0.17 16.10 -3.59
N SER A 155 1.09 15.89 -3.96
CA SER A 155 2.02 16.98 -4.27
C SER A 155 1.54 17.80 -5.48
N MET A 156 1.06 17.13 -6.54
CA MET A 156 0.48 17.79 -7.71
C MET A 156 -0.77 18.61 -7.35
N TYR A 157 -1.66 18.06 -6.51
CA TYR A 157 -2.84 18.76 -6.01
C TYR A 157 -2.45 20.09 -5.35
N TYR A 158 -1.51 20.05 -4.42
CA TYR A 158 -1.03 21.25 -3.72
C TYR A 158 -0.35 22.25 -4.65
N MET A 159 0.44 21.77 -5.62
CA MET A 159 1.09 22.64 -6.63
C MET A 159 0.06 23.42 -7.45
N LEU A 160 -0.98 22.75 -7.94
CA LEU A 160 -2.01 23.39 -8.76
C LEU A 160 -2.85 24.37 -7.94
N GLN A 161 -3.15 24.02 -6.69
CA GLN A 161 -3.87 24.90 -5.76
C GLN A 161 -3.07 26.19 -5.48
N GLN A 162 -1.77 26.10 -5.22
CA GLN A 162 -0.91 27.27 -4.99
C GLN A 162 -0.79 28.18 -6.22
N GLN A 163 -0.95 27.63 -7.43
CA GLN A 163 -0.97 28.39 -8.67
C GLN A 163 -2.29 29.14 -8.92
N GLY A 164 -3.29 28.99 -8.04
CA GLY A 164 -4.62 29.57 -8.20
C GLY A 164 -5.52 28.80 -9.18
N ASP A 165 -5.08 27.63 -9.65
CA ASP A 165 -5.86 26.76 -10.53
C ASP A 165 -6.71 25.79 -9.69
N ASN A 166 -7.66 26.35 -8.94
CA ASN A 166 -8.54 25.60 -8.04
C ASN A 166 -9.44 24.60 -8.80
N GLU A 167 -9.82 24.93 -10.05
CA GLU A 167 -10.57 24.02 -10.90
C GLU A 167 -9.75 22.77 -11.20
N SER A 168 -8.51 22.91 -11.70
CA SER A 168 -7.64 21.77 -11.91
C SER A 168 -7.34 21.04 -10.60
N ALA A 169 -7.04 21.75 -9.51
CA ALA A 169 -6.75 21.14 -8.20
C ALA A 169 -7.90 20.22 -7.73
N MET A 170 -9.16 20.63 -7.84
CA MET A 170 -10.31 19.77 -7.48
C MET A 170 -10.31 18.42 -8.22
N TYR A 171 -9.86 18.36 -9.47
CA TYR A 171 -9.73 17.11 -10.24
C TYR A 171 -8.57 16.21 -9.81
N TYR A 172 -7.66 16.70 -8.96
CA TYR A 172 -6.54 15.95 -8.38
C TYR A 172 -6.76 15.65 -6.89
N TYR A 173 -7.97 15.87 -6.36
CA TYR A 173 -8.26 15.65 -4.95
C TYR A 173 -8.11 14.16 -4.58
N PRO A 174 -7.27 13.83 -3.57
CA PRO A 174 -6.93 12.45 -3.22
C PRO A 174 -8.09 11.64 -2.61
N GLY A 175 -9.25 12.25 -2.39
CA GLY A 175 -10.40 11.59 -1.76
C GLY A 175 -11.06 10.48 -2.57
N GLN A 176 -10.67 10.25 -3.83
CA GLN A 176 -11.29 9.23 -4.69
C GLN A 176 -10.30 8.39 -5.51
N GLU A 177 -9.20 8.98 -5.96
CA GLU A 177 -8.15 8.22 -6.63
C GLU A 177 -7.26 7.57 -5.56
N GLN A 178 -7.67 6.39 -5.05
CA GLN A 178 -6.78 5.56 -4.23
C GLN A 178 -5.49 5.27 -5.03
N GLY A 179 -4.34 5.18 -4.35
CA GLY A 179 -3.08 4.82 -5.02
C GLY A 179 -3.21 3.55 -5.86
N ILE A 180 -2.29 3.31 -6.79
CA ILE A 180 -2.35 2.08 -7.59
C ILE A 180 -1.96 0.91 -6.68
N PRO A 181 -2.86 -0.04 -6.40
CA PRO A 181 -2.53 -1.15 -5.52
C PRO A 181 -1.43 -2.03 -6.11
N ASP A 182 -0.61 -2.61 -5.24
CA ASP A 182 0.33 -3.65 -5.65
C ASP A 182 -0.40 -5.01 -5.71
N LEU A 183 -0.70 -5.49 -6.91
CA LEU A 183 -1.36 -6.78 -7.10
C LEU A 183 -0.58 -7.96 -6.50
N ILE A 184 0.75 -7.93 -6.51
CA ILE A 184 1.58 -8.98 -5.91
C ILE A 184 1.50 -8.90 -4.39
N GLY A 185 1.48 -7.68 -3.84
CA GLY A 185 1.20 -7.45 -2.42
C GLY A 185 -0.17 -7.99 -2.00
N VAL A 186 -1.22 -7.73 -2.80
CA VAL A 186 -2.57 -8.26 -2.58
C VAL A 186 -2.57 -9.80 -2.57
N LEU A 187 -1.87 -10.43 -3.50
CA LEU A 187 -1.78 -11.89 -3.59
C LEU A 187 -1.04 -12.53 -2.39
N ARG A 188 0.04 -11.90 -1.93
CA ARG A 188 0.75 -12.33 -0.71
C ARG A 188 -0.16 -12.25 0.51
N ALA A 189 -0.86 -11.13 0.69
CA ALA A 189 -1.83 -10.96 1.75
C ALA A 189 -3.00 -11.95 1.68
N SER A 190 -3.25 -12.55 0.50
CA SER A 190 -4.30 -13.54 0.29
C SER A 190 -3.93 -14.94 0.79
N LYS A 191 -2.68 -15.13 1.28
CA LYS A 191 -2.16 -16.39 1.82
C LYS A 191 -2.47 -17.57 0.88
N LEU A 192 -2.21 -17.37 -0.41
CA LEU A 192 -2.45 -18.39 -1.44
C LEU A 192 -1.50 -19.57 -1.26
N THR A 193 -1.95 -20.77 -1.63
CA THR A 193 -1.08 -21.95 -1.60
C THR A 193 -0.01 -21.83 -2.69
N LYS A 194 1.06 -22.64 -2.58
CA LYS A 194 2.09 -22.71 -3.62
C LYS A 194 1.50 -23.10 -4.99
N ALA A 195 0.52 -24.01 -5.00
CA ALA A 195 -0.15 -24.45 -6.22
C ALA A 195 -0.96 -23.31 -6.87
N ASP A 196 -1.70 -22.54 -6.06
CA ASP A 196 -2.43 -21.36 -6.52
C ASP A 196 -1.46 -20.34 -7.14
N MET A 197 -0.37 -20.02 -6.44
CA MET A 197 0.65 -19.09 -6.97
C MET A 197 1.28 -19.58 -8.28
N THR A 198 1.59 -20.88 -8.38
CA THR A 198 2.15 -21.49 -9.59
C THR A 198 1.18 -21.37 -10.78
N SER A 199 -0.13 -21.49 -10.53
CA SER A 199 -1.14 -21.30 -11.59
C SER A 199 -1.22 -19.86 -12.12
N LEU A 200 -0.69 -18.90 -11.37
CA LEU A 200 -0.66 -17.48 -11.72
C LEU A 200 0.66 -17.03 -12.36
N ASP A 201 1.69 -17.88 -12.42
CA ASP A 201 3.05 -17.50 -12.84
C ASP A 201 3.08 -16.68 -14.14
N THR A 202 2.38 -17.15 -15.17
CA THR A 202 2.30 -16.46 -16.48
C THR A 202 1.65 -15.08 -16.35
N VAL A 203 0.54 -14.97 -15.60
CA VAL A 203 -0.19 -13.71 -15.40
C VAL A 203 0.67 -12.72 -14.62
N LEU A 204 1.39 -13.19 -13.61
CA LEU A 204 2.27 -12.37 -12.77
C LEU A 204 3.50 -11.88 -13.51
N GLU A 205 4.09 -12.71 -14.36
CA GLU A 205 5.20 -12.27 -15.21
C GLU A 205 4.75 -11.19 -16.20
N GLN A 206 3.59 -11.37 -16.83
CA GLN A 206 3.02 -10.36 -17.71
C GLN A 206 2.69 -9.05 -16.98
N TYR A 207 2.08 -9.14 -15.80
CA TYR A 207 1.81 -7.98 -14.94
C TYR A 207 3.10 -7.25 -14.58
N ALA A 208 4.12 -7.96 -14.09
CA ALA A 208 5.39 -7.37 -13.68
C ALA A 208 6.10 -6.67 -14.85
N ASN A 209 6.09 -7.26 -16.05
CA ASN A 209 6.70 -6.65 -17.24
C ASN A 209 5.92 -5.42 -17.72
N SER A 210 4.59 -5.49 -17.75
CA SER A 210 3.74 -4.36 -18.13
C SER A 210 3.87 -3.19 -17.15
N MET A 211 3.84 -3.46 -15.85
CA MET A 211 4.01 -2.44 -14.82
C MET A 211 5.42 -1.85 -14.83
N ASP A 212 6.47 -2.65 -15.06
CA ASP A 212 7.85 -2.13 -15.14
C ASP A 212 7.99 -1.05 -16.24
N LEU A 213 7.40 -1.30 -17.41
CA LEU A 213 7.41 -0.34 -18.52
C LEU A 213 6.60 0.91 -18.17
N LEU A 214 5.39 0.76 -17.64
CA LEU A 214 4.52 1.88 -17.30
C LEU A 214 5.10 2.73 -16.15
N ILE A 215 5.75 2.09 -15.17
CA ILE A 215 6.43 2.77 -14.08
C ILE A 215 7.61 3.58 -14.63
N LYS A 216 8.41 3.04 -15.56
CA LYS A 216 9.51 3.80 -16.19
C LYS A 216 8.99 5.03 -16.93
N ASP A 217 7.92 4.88 -17.70
CA ASP A 217 7.27 6.01 -18.38
C ASP A 217 6.75 7.05 -17.39
N TYR A 218 6.08 6.59 -16.33
CA TYR A 218 5.59 7.44 -15.26
C TYR A 218 6.73 8.18 -14.55
N ARG A 219 7.81 7.49 -14.18
CA ARG A 219 8.99 8.09 -13.52
C ARG A 219 9.60 9.19 -14.35
N ALA A 220 9.75 8.96 -15.66
CA ALA A 220 10.29 9.96 -16.57
C ALA A 220 9.42 11.23 -16.59
N ALA A 221 8.09 11.07 -16.58
CA ALA A 221 7.14 12.19 -16.54
C ALA A 221 7.06 12.87 -15.16
N ALA A 222 7.13 12.10 -14.07
CA ALA A 222 6.99 12.60 -12.70
C ALA A 222 8.28 13.20 -12.13
N LYS A 223 9.43 13.01 -12.79
CA LYS A 223 10.74 13.54 -12.37
C LYS A 223 10.73 15.03 -11.94
N PRO A 224 10.03 15.96 -12.62
CA PRO A 224 9.96 17.36 -12.19
C PRO A 224 9.25 17.55 -10.85
N VAL A 225 8.30 16.66 -10.52
CA VAL A 225 7.49 16.67 -9.28
C VAL A 225 8.21 15.91 -8.16
N LEU A 226 8.87 14.80 -8.48
CA LEU A 226 9.57 13.92 -7.54
C LEU A 226 10.90 14.49 -7.01
N GLY A 227 11.36 15.60 -7.59
CA GLY A 227 12.63 16.24 -7.22
C GLY A 227 12.66 16.85 -5.82
N THR A 228 11.50 17.05 -5.19
CA THR A 228 11.35 17.79 -3.94
C THR A 228 10.84 16.84 -2.85
N GLU A 229 11.76 16.09 -2.22
CA GLU A 229 11.50 15.09 -1.16
C GLU A 229 10.72 15.64 0.06
N TRP A 230 10.43 16.93 0.06
CA TRP A 230 9.70 17.62 1.10
C TRP A 230 8.52 18.48 0.60
N GLY A 231 7.99 18.23 -0.59
CA GLY A 231 6.60 18.50 -1.02
C GLY A 231 6.00 19.91 -0.90
N TYR A 232 6.66 20.88 -0.27
CA TYR A 232 6.07 22.15 0.15
C TYR A 232 7.07 23.31 0.14
N TRP A 233 8.30 23.12 0.63
CA TRP A 233 9.19 24.26 0.91
C TRP A 233 10.43 24.38 0.01
N GLY A 234 10.65 23.44 -0.92
CA GLY A 234 11.84 23.40 -1.79
C GLY A 234 11.50 23.65 -3.25
N MET A 235 10.25 24.04 -3.53
CA MET A 235 9.76 24.20 -4.88
C MET A 235 10.13 25.60 -5.35
N GLU A 236 11.26 25.70 -6.04
CA GLU A 236 11.50 26.83 -6.93
C GLU A 236 10.28 27.03 -7.84
N GLU A 237 10.08 28.26 -8.31
CA GLU A 237 8.98 28.74 -9.17
C GLU A 237 8.77 27.96 -10.50
N LYS A 238 9.36 26.78 -10.69
CA LYS A 238 8.98 25.85 -11.75
C LYS A 238 7.56 25.38 -11.50
N LYS A 239 6.63 26.20 -11.99
CA LYS A 239 5.21 25.88 -12.11
C LYS A 239 5.10 24.55 -12.85
N LEU A 240 4.54 23.54 -12.17
CA LEU A 240 4.07 22.34 -12.84
C LEU A 240 3.11 22.77 -13.94
N SER A 241 3.46 22.52 -15.20
CA SER A 241 2.57 22.89 -16.30
C SER A 241 1.36 21.97 -16.30
N LYS A 242 0.20 22.47 -16.76
CA LYS A 242 -1.00 21.63 -16.94
C LYS A 242 -0.71 20.41 -17.82
N SER A 243 0.09 20.58 -18.87
CA SER A 243 0.50 19.49 -19.77
C SER A 243 1.31 18.40 -19.05
N ASP A 244 2.20 18.77 -18.13
CA ASP A 244 2.98 17.81 -17.34
C ASP A 244 2.06 17.07 -16.36
N ALA A 245 1.15 17.79 -15.70
CA ALA A 245 0.16 17.20 -14.80
C ALA A 245 -0.75 16.19 -15.53
N ASP A 246 -1.26 16.58 -16.70
CA ASP A 246 -2.09 15.72 -17.55
C ASP A 246 -1.32 14.48 -18.04
N THR A 247 -0.02 14.65 -18.36
CA THR A 247 0.85 13.53 -18.75
C THR A 247 1.04 12.55 -17.60
N ILE A 248 1.34 13.04 -16.39
CA ILE A 248 1.50 12.19 -15.21
C ILE A 248 0.20 11.44 -14.92
N LYS A 249 -0.95 12.13 -14.99
CA LYS A 249 -2.28 11.52 -14.81
C LYS A 249 -2.55 10.42 -15.83
N ASP A 250 -2.28 10.66 -17.12
CA ASP A 250 -2.42 9.64 -18.17
C ASP A 250 -1.56 8.39 -17.90
N ARG A 251 -0.32 8.57 -17.40
CA ARG A 251 0.53 7.42 -17.03
C ARG A 251 -0.01 6.65 -15.83
N MET A 252 -0.52 7.35 -14.82
CA MET A 252 -1.16 6.71 -13.66
C MET A 252 -2.42 5.95 -14.05
N GLU A 253 -3.24 6.53 -14.92
CA GLU A 253 -4.43 5.89 -15.47
C GLU A 253 -4.07 4.60 -16.22
N LYS A 254 -3.04 4.62 -17.08
CA LYS A 254 -2.55 3.41 -17.77
C LYS A 254 -2.05 2.34 -16.81
N MET A 255 -1.35 2.72 -15.74
CA MET A 255 -0.94 1.79 -14.68
C MET A 255 -2.15 1.17 -13.98
N ARG A 256 -3.18 1.96 -13.66
CA ARG A 256 -4.42 1.48 -13.04
C ARG A 256 -5.19 0.54 -13.97
N GLN A 257 -5.30 0.87 -15.25
CA GLN A 257 -5.91 -0.02 -16.25
C GLN A 257 -5.16 -1.35 -16.38
N ALA A 258 -3.83 -1.31 -16.38
CA ALA A 258 -3.03 -2.54 -16.38
C ALA A 258 -3.31 -3.36 -15.12
N HIS A 259 -3.25 -2.74 -13.93
CA HIS A 259 -3.59 -3.38 -12.65
C HIS A 259 -4.95 -4.07 -12.70
N VAL A 260 -6.01 -3.36 -13.10
CA VAL A 260 -7.37 -3.90 -13.17
C VAL A 260 -7.46 -5.09 -14.14
N ARG A 261 -6.85 -5.00 -15.33
CA ARG A 261 -6.85 -6.11 -16.31
C ARG A 261 -6.23 -7.37 -15.72
N TYR A 262 -5.07 -7.25 -15.08
CA TYR A 262 -4.37 -8.39 -14.51
C TYR A 262 -5.06 -8.90 -13.23
N ALA A 263 -5.63 -8.03 -12.40
CA ALA A 263 -6.40 -8.43 -11.22
C ALA A 263 -7.65 -9.24 -11.60
N ARG A 264 -8.32 -8.88 -12.71
CA ARG A 264 -9.43 -9.68 -13.28
C ARG A 264 -8.96 -11.06 -13.74
N GLN A 265 -7.86 -11.13 -14.50
CA GLN A 265 -7.31 -12.40 -14.96
C GLN A 265 -6.93 -13.33 -13.79
N VAL A 266 -6.36 -12.77 -12.73
CA VAL A 266 -6.09 -13.49 -11.48
C VAL A 266 -7.40 -14.03 -10.89
N GLY A 267 -8.42 -13.18 -10.74
CA GLY A 267 -9.72 -13.58 -10.20
C GLY A 267 -10.45 -14.64 -11.04
N GLU A 268 -10.24 -14.66 -12.35
CA GLU A 268 -10.76 -15.67 -13.28
C GLU A 268 -9.98 -16.99 -13.23
N THR A 269 -8.69 -16.94 -12.87
CA THR A 269 -7.80 -18.11 -12.77
C THR A 269 -7.99 -18.85 -11.45
N LEU A 270 -8.12 -18.11 -10.34
CA LEU A 270 -8.33 -18.69 -9.02
C LEU A 270 -9.74 -19.29 -8.88
N GLN A 271 -9.86 -20.33 -8.06
CA GLN A 271 -11.12 -21.02 -7.82
C GLN A 271 -11.39 -21.19 -6.31
N GLY A 272 -12.65 -21.42 -5.95
CA GLY A 272 -13.06 -21.74 -4.58
C GLY A 272 -12.61 -20.71 -3.54
N GLU A 273 -12.05 -21.20 -2.44
CA GLU A 273 -11.59 -20.33 -1.33
C GLU A 273 -10.42 -19.43 -1.71
N ALA A 274 -9.56 -19.83 -2.65
CA ALA A 274 -8.45 -19.00 -3.11
C ALA A 274 -8.96 -17.74 -3.81
N ALA A 275 -9.99 -17.88 -4.65
CA ALA A 275 -10.65 -16.75 -5.29
C ALA A 275 -11.32 -15.83 -4.26
N GLU A 276 -11.98 -16.39 -3.24
CA GLU A 276 -12.59 -15.58 -2.17
C GLU A 276 -11.55 -14.80 -1.36
N ARG A 277 -10.44 -15.45 -0.95
CA ARG A 277 -9.35 -14.78 -0.22
C ARG A 277 -8.73 -13.66 -1.05
N PHE A 278 -8.48 -13.91 -2.34
CA PHE A 278 -7.98 -12.89 -3.26
C PHE A 278 -8.93 -11.70 -3.37
N MET A 279 -10.21 -11.94 -3.65
CA MET A 279 -11.19 -10.86 -3.79
C MET A 279 -11.35 -10.05 -2.50
N ARG A 280 -11.28 -10.70 -1.34
CA ARG A 280 -11.30 -10.02 -0.04
C ARG A 280 -10.12 -9.07 0.13
N GLN A 281 -8.89 -9.51 -0.18
CA GLN A 281 -7.71 -8.64 -0.06
C GLN A 281 -7.70 -7.54 -1.12
N ARG A 282 -8.20 -7.84 -2.33
CA ARG A 282 -8.37 -6.85 -3.38
C ARG A 282 -9.32 -5.74 -2.95
N LEU A 283 -10.48 -6.10 -2.39
CA LEU A 283 -11.44 -5.12 -1.84
C LEU A 283 -10.82 -4.30 -0.71
N ARG A 284 -9.99 -4.90 0.16
CA ARG A 284 -9.28 -4.12 1.19
C ARG A 284 -8.32 -3.10 0.59
N ALA A 285 -7.62 -3.46 -0.48
CA ALA A 285 -6.62 -2.59 -1.10
C ALA A 285 -7.24 -1.50 -2.01
N GLU A 286 -8.34 -1.80 -2.70
CA GLU A 286 -8.98 -0.91 -3.69
C GLU A 286 -10.23 -0.20 -3.17
N TYR A 287 -10.82 -0.72 -2.10
CA TYR A 287 -12.18 -0.42 -1.66
C TYR A 287 -12.26 -0.16 -0.15
N THR A 288 -11.14 0.28 0.44
CA THR A 288 -10.91 0.44 1.89
C THR A 288 -12.09 1.04 2.67
N TRP A 289 -12.72 2.09 2.12
CA TRP A 289 -13.78 2.83 2.81
C TRP A 289 -15.18 2.27 2.61
N GLN A 290 -15.38 1.53 1.52
CA GLN A 290 -16.70 1.12 1.07
C GLN A 290 -17.01 -0.35 1.41
N TRP A 291 -16.00 -1.15 1.74
CA TRP A 291 -16.19 -2.49 2.31
C TRP A 291 -15.51 -2.59 3.68
N GLN A 292 -16.26 -3.04 4.67
CA GLN A 292 -15.77 -3.28 6.03
C GLN A 292 -16.22 -4.66 6.51
N PRO A 293 -15.32 -5.47 7.09
CA PRO A 293 -15.70 -6.72 7.74
C PRO A 293 -16.76 -6.49 8.82
N SER A 294 -17.78 -7.35 8.84
CA SER A 294 -18.90 -7.24 9.78
C SER A 294 -18.47 -7.47 11.23
N LYS A 295 -17.35 -8.18 11.45
CA LYS A 295 -16.73 -8.31 12.77
C LYS A 295 -16.34 -6.95 13.38
N ARG A 296 -16.02 -5.96 12.55
CA ARG A 296 -15.68 -4.59 12.97
C ARG A 296 -16.90 -3.72 13.25
N LEU A 297 -18.12 -4.21 13.00
CA LEU A 297 -19.32 -3.47 13.39
C LEU A 297 -19.33 -3.29 14.92
N PRO A 298 -19.58 -2.07 15.43
CA PRO A 298 -19.57 -1.78 16.87
C PRO A 298 -20.40 -2.79 17.69
N GLN A 299 -21.59 -3.11 17.20
CA GLN A 299 -22.51 -4.03 17.86
C GLN A 299 -21.96 -5.45 17.94
N VAL A 300 -21.36 -5.95 16.84
CA VAL A 300 -20.76 -7.28 16.78
C VAL A 300 -19.50 -7.35 17.65
N LYS A 301 -18.66 -6.32 17.59
CA LYS A 301 -17.44 -6.19 18.41
C LYS A 301 -17.79 -6.18 19.90
N ALA A 302 -18.79 -5.41 20.31
CA ALA A 302 -19.26 -5.36 21.68
C ALA A 302 -19.75 -6.73 22.18
N ILE A 303 -20.53 -7.45 21.37
CA ILE A 303 -20.97 -8.81 21.70
C ILE A 303 -19.78 -9.75 21.86
N LEU A 304 -18.86 -9.80 20.90
CA LEU A 304 -17.69 -10.68 20.96
C LEU A 304 -16.77 -10.38 22.15
N LYS A 305 -16.77 -9.15 22.66
CA LYS A 305 -16.01 -8.73 23.85
C LYS A 305 -16.64 -9.17 25.18
N LEU A 306 -17.90 -9.60 25.20
CA LEU A 306 -18.53 -10.09 26.43
C LEU A 306 -17.77 -11.30 26.98
N ARG A 307 -17.32 -11.22 28.23
CA ARG A 307 -16.57 -12.29 28.92
C ARG A 307 -17.46 -13.49 29.24
N SER A 308 -18.75 -13.25 29.42
CA SER A 308 -19.78 -14.24 29.73
C SER A 308 -20.26 -15.07 28.53
N LEU A 309 -19.81 -14.79 27.31
CA LEU A 309 -20.14 -15.63 26.15
C LEU A 309 -19.52 -17.02 26.27
N SER A 310 -20.37 -18.05 26.14
CA SER A 310 -19.91 -19.43 26.00
C SER A 310 -19.22 -19.66 24.64
N ASP A 311 -18.34 -20.66 24.57
CA ASP A 311 -17.63 -21.02 23.32
C ASP A 311 -18.61 -21.31 22.18
N LYS A 312 -19.71 -22.03 22.47
CA LYS A 312 -20.77 -22.31 21.50
C LYS A 312 -21.42 -21.03 20.96
N GLN A 313 -21.70 -20.04 21.82
CA GLN A 313 -22.26 -18.76 21.36
C GLN A 313 -21.23 -17.99 20.52
N ARG A 314 -19.95 -17.99 20.90
CA ARG A 314 -18.87 -17.37 20.10
C ARG A 314 -18.78 -17.99 18.71
N GLU A 315 -18.83 -19.31 18.61
CA GLU A 315 -18.85 -20.03 17.33
C GLU A 315 -20.06 -19.64 16.48
N GLN A 316 -21.26 -19.57 17.08
CA GLN A 316 -22.48 -19.16 16.39
C GLN A 316 -22.41 -17.70 15.89
N VAL A 317 -21.91 -16.77 16.71
CA VAL A 317 -21.69 -15.37 16.30
C VAL A 317 -20.70 -15.31 15.14
N THR A 318 -19.56 -16.01 15.23
CA THR A 318 -18.56 -16.04 14.16
C THR A 318 -19.12 -16.62 12.86
N ALA A 319 -19.95 -17.67 12.94
CA ALA A 319 -20.61 -18.25 11.77
C ALA A 319 -21.60 -17.25 11.12
N ALA A 320 -22.41 -16.56 11.91
CA ALA A 320 -23.34 -15.54 11.42
C ALA A 320 -22.59 -14.36 10.77
N VAL A 321 -21.49 -13.90 11.38
CA VAL A 321 -20.62 -12.85 10.83
C VAL A 321 -20.03 -13.28 9.49
N LYS A 322 -19.51 -14.51 9.38
CA LYS A 322 -18.95 -15.05 8.12
C LYS A 322 -20.00 -15.08 7.01
N GLU A 323 -21.24 -15.46 7.32
CA GLU A 323 -22.32 -15.49 6.35
C GLU A 323 -22.74 -14.09 5.89
N ALA A 324 -22.84 -13.13 6.81
CA ALA A 324 -23.12 -11.74 6.48
C ALA A 324 -22.00 -11.11 5.63
N ASP A 325 -20.74 -11.38 5.97
CA ASP A 325 -19.57 -10.92 5.22
C ASP A 325 -19.57 -11.47 3.80
N ARG A 326 -19.95 -12.74 3.60
CA ARG A 326 -20.08 -13.32 2.26
C ARG A 326 -21.09 -12.55 1.39
N LYS A 327 -22.24 -12.18 1.96
CA LYS A 327 -23.27 -11.38 1.26
C LYS A 327 -22.80 -9.95 0.97
N LEU A 328 -22.22 -9.28 1.96
CA LEU A 328 -21.69 -7.92 1.77
C LEU A 328 -20.55 -7.87 0.76
N MET A 329 -19.70 -8.89 0.76
CA MET A 329 -18.61 -9.02 -0.21
C MET A 329 -19.16 -9.22 -1.62
N GLN A 330 -20.25 -9.96 -1.82
CA GLN A 330 -20.88 -10.09 -3.15
C GLN A 330 -21.30 -8.72 -3.70
N PHE A 331 -21.96 -7.88 -2.91
CA PHE A 331 -22.33 -6.53 -3.34
C PHE A 331 -21.10 -5.66 -3.70
N ALA A 332 -20.05 -5.75 -2.89
CA ALA A 332 -18.81 -5.02 -3.14
C ALA A 332 -18.07 -5.53 -4.40
N ILE A 333 -18.07 -6.85 -4.64
CA ILE A 333 -17.48 -7.46 -5.84
C ILE A 333 -18.24 -7.03 -7.10
N GLU A 334 -19.58 -7.00 -7.07
CA GLU A 334 -20.40 -6.55 -8.19
C GLU A 334 -20.08 -5.10 -8.57
N ASP A 335 -19.97 -4.22 -7.57
CA ASP A 335 -19.60 -2.82 -7.81
C ASP A 335 -18.16 -2.69 -8.31
N LEU A 336 -17.22 -3.42 -7.71
CA LEU A 336 -15.83 -3.43 -8.17
C LEU A 336 -15.73 -3.89 -9.63
N LYS A 337 -16.51 -4.88 -10.05
CA LYS A 337 -16.57 -5.33 -11.46
C LYS A 337 -17.06 -4.22 -12.40
N LYS A 338 -18.07 -3.46 -11.99
CA LYS A 338 -18.56 -2.32 -12.77
C LYS A 338 -17.49 -1.23 -12.88
N GLN A 339 -16.83 -0.90 -11.77
CA GLN A 339 -15.71 0.04 -11.76
C GLN A 339 -14.54 -0.45 -12.63
N ASP A 340 -14.25 -1.74 -12.61
CA ASP A 340 -13.22 -2.36 -13.45
C ASP A 340 -13.55 -2.22 -14.95
N GLU A 341 -14.81 -2.42 -15.32
CA GLU A 341 -15.27 -2.26 -16.70
C GLU A 341 -15.16 -0.82 -17.18
N ASP A 342 -15.58 0.14 -16.35
CA ASP A 342 -15.48 1.56 -16.65
C ASP A 342 -14.01 2.01 -16.76
N MET A 343 -13.15 1.53 -15.85
CA MET A 343 -11.70 1.76 -15.87
C MET A 343 -11.06 1.20 -17.16
N ILE A 344 -11.35 -0.06 -17.52
CA ILE A 344 -10.81 -0.67 -18.73
C ILE A 344 -11.30 0.05 -20.00
N ALA A 345 -12.55 0.51 -20.00
CA ALA A 345 -13.13 1.28 -21.10
C ALA A 345 -12.60 2.72 -21.19
N GLY A 346 -11.82 3.17 -20.20
CA GLY A 346 -11.35 4.55 -20.10
C GLY A 346 -12.48 5.55 -19.90
N LYS A 347 -13.62 5.12 -19.35
CA LYS A 347 -14.72 6.00 -19.01
C LYS A 347 -14.31 6.82 -17.79
N LYS A 348 -14.16 8.13 -17.99
CA LYS A 348 -13.94 9.07 -16.91
C LYS A 348 -15.30 9.37 -16.27
N ASP A 349 -15.49 8.87 -15.06
CA ASP A 349 -16.63 9.29 -14.26
C ASP A 349 -16.28 10.58 -13.51
N GLU A 350 -16.69 11.69 -14.10
CA GLU A 350 -16.53 13.04 -13.53
C GLU A 350 -17.53 13.33 -12.41
N THR A 351 -18.49 12.41 -12.18
CA THR A 351 -19.50 12.56 -11.12
C THR A 351 -18.81 12.48 -9.75
N PRO A 352 -18.94 13.52 -8.90
CA PRO A 352 -18.42 13.48 -7.54
C PRO A 352 -18.94 12.25 -6.79
N TYR A 353 -18.10 11.65 -5.95
CA TYR A 353 -18.47 10.47 -5.15
C TYR A 353 -19.77 10.66 -4.37
N TRP A 354 -19.98 11.82 -3.76
CA TRP A 354 -21.20 12.09 -2.99
C TRP A 354 -22.46 12.11 -3.86
N GLU A 355 -22.36 12.53 -5.13
CA GLU A 355 -23.47 12.44 -6.11
C GLU A 355 -23.71 10.99 -6.52
N ARG A 356 -22.64 10.20 -6.75
CA ARG A 356 -22.75 8.76 -7.02
C ARG A 356 -23.51 8.04 -5.91
N GLN A 357 -23.24 8.37 -4.65
CA GLN A 357 -23.93 7.79 -3.48
C GLN A 357 -25.44 8.09 -3.47
N GLN A 358 -25.91 9.10 -4.21
CA GLN A 358 -27.33 9.47 -4.29
C GLN A 358 -28.06 8.84 -5.49
N THR A 359 -27.34 8.13 -6.37
CA THR A 359 -27.98 7.45 -7.51
C THR A 359 -28.96 6.38 -7.02
N PRO A 360 -30.07 6.13 -7.73
CA PRO A 360 -31.05 5.11 -7.33
C PRO A 360 -30.43 3.72 -7.13
N GLU A 361 -29.46 3.35 -7.98
CA GLU A 361 -28.74 2.08 -7.91
C GLU A 361 -27.89 1.97 -6.62
N MET A 362 -27.13 3.02 -6.28
CA MET A 362 -26.33 3.04 -5.06
C MET A 362 -27.21 3.09 -3.80
N MET A 363 -28.29 3.86 -3.82
CA MET A 363 -29.25 3.90 -2.72
C MET A 363 -29.91 2.53 -2.48
N GLU A 364 -30.25 1.81 -3.55
CA GLU A 364 -30.81 0.46 -3.44
C GLU A 364 -29.78 -0.55 -2.91
N ARG A 365 -28.52 -0.44 -3.35
CA ARG A 365 -27.42 -1.22 -2.79
C ARG A 365 -27.21 -0.94 -1.31
N GLN A 366 -27.13 0.32 -0.90
CA GLN A 366 -26.98 0.71 0.50
C GLN A 366 -28.12 0.15 1.36
N LYS A 367 -29.36 0.14 0.86
CA LYS A 367 -30.50 -0.50 1.56
C LYS A 367 -30.29 -2.01 1.73
N LYS A 368 -29.81 -2.71 0.70
CA LYS A 368 -29.51 -4.15 0.77
C LYS A 368 -28.40 -4.44 1.78
N GLU A 369 -27.31 -3.67 1.73
CA GLU A 369 -26.20 -3.80 2.68
C GLU A 369 -26.65 -3.50 4.12
N ALA A 370 -27.39 -2.41 4.33
CA ALA A 370 -27.95 -2.04 5.63
C ALA A 370 -28.90 -3.12 6.17
N LYS A 371 -29.69 -3.75 5.30
CA LYS A 371 -30.55 -4.88 5.66
C LYS A 371 -29.71 -6.07 6.14
N VAL A 372 -28.68 -6.48 5.41
CA VAL A 372 -27.79 -7.57 5.84
C VAL A 372 -27.16 -7.28 7.20
N ARG A 373 -26.65 -6.06 7.40
CA ARG A 373 -26.05 -5.66 8.69
C ARG A 373 -27.09 -5.67 9.83
N LYS A 374 -28.30 -5.18 9.58
CA LYS A 374 -29.40 -5.20 10.55
C LYS A 374 -29.83 -6.62 10.91
N ASP A 375 -29.95 -7.49 9.90
CA ASP A 375 -30.32 -8.90 10.09
C ASP A 375 -29.23 -9.63 10.89
N LEU A 376 -27.95 -9.38 10.59
CA LEU A 376 -26.82 -9.89 11.37
C LEU A 376 -26.92 -9.45 12.84
N ILE A 377 -27.07 -8.15 13.10
CA ILE A 377 -27.16 -7.62 14.48
C ILE A 377 -28.31 -8.28 15.23
N LYS A 378 -29.48 -8.42 14.59
CA LYS A 378 -30.64 -9.08 15.19
C LYS A 378 -30.35 -10.55 15.51
N GLU A 379 -29.70 -11.27 14.60
CA GLU A 379 -29.33 -12.66 14.78
C GLU A 379 -28.35 -12.84 15.95
N VAL A 380 -27.27 -12.05 16.01
CA VAL A 380 -26.26 -12.19 17.07
C VAL A 380 -26.77 -11.76 18.45
N VAL A 381 -27.65 -10.74 18.53
CA VAL A 381 -28.29 -10.34 19.79
C VAL A 381 -29.27 -11.40 20.29
N ALA A 382 -29.92 -12.13 19.38
CA ALA A 382 -30.84 -13.21 19.75
C ALA A 382 -30.13 -14.43 20.35
N LEU A 383 -28.81 -14.56 20.16
CA LEU A 383 -27.99 -15.60 20.80
C LEU A 383 -27.70 -15.31 22.28
N LEU A 384 -27.93 -14.08 22.74
CA LEU A 384 -27.65 -13.66 24.11
C LEU A 384 -28.82 -14.00 25.04
N ASP A 385 -28.49 -14.49 26.23
CA ASP A 385 -29.44 -14.56 27.34
C ASP A 385 -29.72 -13.15 27.92
N ASP A 386 -30.68 -13.05 28.85
CA ASP A 386 -31.11 -11.77 29.41
C ASP A 386 -29.97 -11.04 30.14
N ARG A 387 -29.07 -11.77 30.80
CA ARG A 387 -27.93 -11.19 31.52
C ARG A 387 -26.91 -10.63 30.55
N GLN A 388 -26.55 -11.40 29.53
CA GLN A 388 -25.62 -11.00 28.47
C GLN A 388 -26.17 -9.83 27.66
N ARG A 389 -27.48 -9.81 27.39
CA ARG A 389 -28.14 -8.69 26.69
C ARG A 389 -28.10 -7.41 27.52
N ASN A 390 -28.40 -7.48 28.81
CA ASN A 390 -28.26 -6.33 29.70
C ASN A 390 -26.80 -5.84 29.75
N ALA A 391 -25.83 -6.76 29.78
CA ALA A 391 -24.43 -6.39 29.74
C ALA A 391 -24.02 -5.72 28.41
N TYR A 392 -24.53 -6.21 27.28
CA TYR A 392 -24.33 -5.58 25.97
C TYR A 392 -24.91 -4.16 25.92
N GLU A 393 -26.11 -3.95 26.46
CA GLU A 393 -26.79 -2.65 26.46
C GLU A 393 -26.14 -1.63 27.41
N THR A 394 -25.58 -2.10 28.53
CA THR A 394 -25.05 -1.24 29.60
C THR A 394 -23.53 -1.14 29.64
N GLY A 395 -22.82 -2.05 28.98
CA GLY A 395 -21.37 -2.23 29.11
C GLY A 395 -20.92 -2.83 30.45
N ILE A 396 -21.84 -3.37 31.27
CA ILE A 396 -21.56 -3.84 32.63
C ILE A 396 -21.92 -5.34 32.76
N GLU A 397 -20.91 -6.21 32.89
CA GLU A 397 -21.11 -7.65 33.12
C GLU A 397 -21.09 -8.06 34.60
N ASN A 398 -20.39 -7.28 35.42
CA ASN A 398 -20.24 -7.50 36.86
C ASN A 398 -20.01 -6.18 37.63
N GLU A 399 -20.01 -6.26 38.96
CA GLU A 399 -19.81 -5.11 39.85
C GLU A 399 -18.46 -4.41 39.64
N GLN A 400 -17.43 -5.12 39.19
CA GLN A 400 -16.13 -4.53 38.89
C GLN A 400 -16.19 -3.61 37.67
N ASP A 401 -16.95 -3.97 36.62
CA ASP A 401 -17.13 -3.06 35.47
C ASP A 401 -17.84 -1.78 35.89
N LEU A 402 -18.85 -1.90 36.77
CA LEU A 402 -19.53 -0.75 37.34
C LEU A 402 -18.56 0.12 38.14
N ALA A 403 -17.74 -0.48 39.01
CA ALA A 403 -16.71 0.23 39.77
C ALA A 403 -15.69 0.94 38.85
N ASN A 404 -15.21 0.25 37.81
CA ASN A 404 -14.30 0.80 36.81
C ASN A 404 -14.93 1.98 36.05
N ALA A 405 -16.21 1.87 35.67
CA ALA A 405 -16.93 2.95 35.02
C ALA A 405 -17.07 4.19 35.92
N PHE A 406 -17.29 3.99 37.23
CA PHE A 406 -17.27 5.08 38.22
C PHE A 406 -15.88 5.69 38.40
N GLU A 407 -14.82 4.89 38.46
CA GLU A 407 -13.44 5.38 38.58
C GLU A 407 -13.00 6.19 37.34
N LYS A 408 -13.30 5.70 36.13
CA LYS A 408 -13.02 6.45 34.89
C LYS A 408 -13.69 7.83 34.89
N ARG A 409 -14.95 7.92 35.36
CA ARG A 409 -15.66 9.20 35.50
C ARG A 409 -15.05 10.12 36.56
N ARG A 410 -14.41 9.57 37.60
CA ARG A 410 -13.78 10.35 38.68
C ARG A 410 -12.51 11.09 38.22
N HIS A 411 -11.81 10.57 37.21
CA HIS A 411 -10.53 11.10 36.76
C HIS A 411 -10.62 12.10 35.59
N GLY A 412 -11.80 12.64 35.29
CA GLY A 412 -11.94 13.82 34.42
C GLY A 412 -11.76 13.57 32.93
N GLY A 413 -11.87 12.32 32.46
CA GLY A 413 -12.22 12.09 31.05
C GLY A 413 -13.54 12.82 30.77
N ASN A 414 -13.57 13.64 29.72
CA ASN A 414 -14.75 14.42 29.35
C ASN A 414 -15.99 13.51 29.40
N PRO A 415 -17.06 13.89 30.13
CA PRO A 415 -18.18 13.02 30.49
C PRO A 415 -18.93 12.40 29.29
N TRP A 416 -18.65 12.91 28.08
CA TRP A 416 -19.21 12.45 26.81
C TRP A 416 -18.18 11.78 25.87
N GLU A 417 -16.88 11.84 26.17
CA GLU A 417 -15.84 11.26 25.29
C GLU A 417 -15.41 9.85 25.71
N GLY A 418 -15.77 9.34 26.89
CA GLY A 418 -15.26 8.06 27.39
C GLY A 418 -16.18 6.84 27.21
N PRO A 419 -17.45 6.89 27.67
CA PRO A 419 -18.33 5.72 27.63
C PRO A 419 -18.76 5.40 26.20
N ASP A 420 -19.11 6.44 25.43
CA ASP A 420 -19.56 6.26 24.06
C ASP A 420 -18.40 6.03 23.08
N GLN A 421 -17.15 6.48 23.29
CA GLN A 421 -16.05 6.07 22.40
C GLN A 421 -15.67 4.59 22.59
N GLU A 422 -15.72 4.06 23.82
CA GLU A 422 -15.46 2.64 24.07
C GLU A 422 -16.67 1.74 23.70
N LEU A 423 -17.91 2.25 23.80
CA LEU A 423 -19.14 1.56 23.41
C LEU A 423 -19.45 1.68 21.91
N THR A 424 -19.13 2.81 21.27
CA THR A 424 -19.18 2.95 19.81
C THR A 424 -17.98 2.29 19.16
N GLY A 425 -16.86 2.10 19.87
CA GLY A 425 -15.68 1.42 19.34
C GLY A 425 -15.09 2.11 18.10
N TRP A 426 -15.35 3.42 17.92
CA TRP A 426 -14.76 4.22 16.86
C TRP A 426 -13.35 4.63 17.28
N ASP A 427 -12.43 3.67 17.33
CA ASP A 427 -11.00 3.98 17.29
C ASP A 427 -10.59 4.12 15.81
N PRO A 428 -10.12 5.29 15.35
CA PRO A 428 -9.53 5.43 14.02
C PRO A 428 -8.39 4.43 13.77
N SER A 429 -7.71 3.95 14.81
CA SER A 429 -6.66 2.92 14.72
C SER A 429 -7.22 1.52 14.39
N ASP A 430 -8.49 1.23 14.73
CA ASP A 430 -9.17 -0.02 14.30
C ASP A 430 -9.36 -0.07 12.77
N TRP A 431 -9.32 1.09 12.10
CA TRP A 431 -9.27 1.18 10.64
C TRP A 431 -7.87 0.92 10.09
N ALA A 432 -6.83 1.19 10.88
CA ALA A 432 -5.42 1.08 10.49
C ALA A 432 -4.88 -0.36 10.47
N GLY A 433 -5.71 -1.37 10.77
CA GLY A 433 -5.40 -2.76 10.41
C GLY A 433 -4.44 -3.49 11.36
N GLU A 434 -4.61 -3.35 12.67
CA GLU A 434 -3.94 -4.29 13.58
C GLU A 434 -4.65 -5.66 13.57
N ASP A 435 -3.98 -6.60 12.90
CA ASP A 435 -4.41 -7.99 12.69
C ASP A 435 -4.13 -8.84 13.95
N GLU A 436 -5.08 -8.87 14.90
CA GLU A 436 -5.00 -9.81 16.04
C GLU A 436 -5.43 -11.25 15.68
N GLU A 437 -6.12 -11.48 14.55
CA GLU A 437 -6.60 -12.81 14.17
C GLU A 437 -5.55 -13.69 13.48
N ASP A 438 -4.52 -13.10 12.89
CA ASP A 438 -3.57 -13.82 12.03
C ASP A 438 -2.33 -14.38 12.77
N GLN A 439 -2.27 -14.26 14.10
CA GLN A 439 -1.15 -14.77 14.91
C GLN A 439 -1.39 -16.17 15.54
N LYS A 440 -2.54 -16.81 15.27
CA LYS A 440 -2.91 -18.08 15.92
C LYS A 440 -3.09 -19.30 14.99
N GLU A 441 -2.70 -19.19 13.72
CA GLU A 441 -2.47 -20.34 12.83
C GLU A 441 -1.03 -20.31 12.33
#